data_AF-A0A5S5BT56-F1
#
_entry.id   AF-A0A5S5BT56-F1
#
_cell.length_a   1.000
_cell.length_b   1.000
_cell.length_c   1.000
_cell.angle_alpha   90.00
_cell.angle_beta   90.00
_cell.angle_gamma   90.00
#
_symmetry.space_group_name_H-M   'P 1'
#
loop_
_entity.id
_entity.type
_entity.pdbx_description
1 polymer ?
#
loop_
_entity_poly.entity_id
_entity_poly.type
_entity_poly.pdbx_seq_one_letter_code
_entity_poly.pdbx_strand_id
1 'polypeptide(L)'
;MRKSMKSVVLACVLALGVGSAAGAVATAASVSTAATQKITYKGQTYTVPAKTNNIVITGSVESLEDALVLNFKPKGALTVGGEFPKLFSKITAGVTAIGEKTEPDLEAILKLKPDVILSSTKFPEETNKKLAKIATVIPVSHISTDWIHNLKLLAALTGKKAEATQAIMEYQRQLALVKAKVAPKFNGKTVVAVRIRSGNLFIYPKDVFFNPSLYANLGAAVPKEVGQAKSQQNLSLEGLASINPDYLFVQFAAEENKDKEKALQDLQKNPIWKNLKAAKNGNVFVNLVDPLAQGGTAYSKIAFVEALTKTKLYTGN
;
A
#
# COMPACT_ATOMS: atom_id res chain seq x y z
N MET A 1 -66.07 -20.44 -41.66
CA MET A 1 -64.94 -20.38 -42.63
C MET A 1 -64.05 -21.59 -42.40
N ARG A 2 -63.86 -22.37 -43.48
CA ARG A 2 -62.76 -23.29 -43.85
C ARG A 2 -61.64 -23.49 -42.81
N LYS A 3 -61.05 -24.67 -42.58
CA LYS A 3 -61.16 -26.05 -43.12
C LYS A 3 -60.21 -26.93 -42.28
N SER A 4 -60.59 -28.19 -42.03
CA SER A 4 -59.75 -29.41 -42.06
C SER A 4 -58.62 -29.54 -41.01
N MET A 5 -58.67 -30.41 -39.98
CA MET A 5 -58.79 -31.88 -39.97
C MET A 5 -57.67 -32.60 -40.74
N LYS A 6 -56.85 -33.39 -40.03
CA LYS A 6 -56.46 -34.77 -40.38
C LYS A 6 -55.55 -35.37 -39.29
N SER A 7 -56.14 -36.29 -38.53
CA SER A 7 -55.46 -37.34 -37.77
C SER A 7 -54.79 -38.32 -38.75
N VAL A 8 -53.63 -38.87 -38.38
CA VAL A 8 -53.09 -40.12 -38.96
C VAL A 8 -52.74 -41.05 -37.81
N VAL A 9 -53.15 -42.30 -38.00
CA VAL A 9 -53.19 -43.44 -37.10
C VAL A 9 -52.00 -44.37 -37.41
N LEU A 10 -51.40 -44.92 -36.34
CA LEU A 10 -50.81 -46.27 -36.16
C LEU A 10 -49.89 -46.87 -37.24
N ALA A 11 -48.67 -47.24 -36.81
CA ALA A 11 -48.10 -48.55 -37.08
C ALA A 11 -47.02 -48.90 -36.03
N CYS A 12 -47.34 -49.84 -35.13
CA CYS A 12 -46.37 -50.59 -34.36
C CYS A 12 -45.69 -51.62 -35.28
N VAL A 13 -44.37 -51.64 -35.32
CA VAL A 13 -43.61 -52.83 -35.73
C VAL A 13 -42.60 -53.12 -34.63
N LEU A 14 -42.86 -54.19 -33.88
CA LEU A 14 -41.85 -54.89 -33.11
C LEU A 14 -40.90 -55.59 -34.09
N ALA A 15 -39.60 -55.35 -33.95
CA ALA A 15 -38.58 -56.30 -34.34
C ALA A 15 -37.57 -56.42 -33.20
N LEU A 16 -37.57 -57.60 -32.57
CA LEU A 16 -36.58 -58.05 -31.60
C LEU A 16 -35.20 -58.10 -32.26
N GLY A 17 -34.21 -57.49 -31.61
CA GLY A 17 -32.81 -57.59 -31.97
C GLY A 17 -31.95 -57.47 -30.73
N VAL A 18 -31.62 -58.61 -30.14
CA VAL A 18 -30.70 -58.75 -29.00
C VAL A 18 -29.29 -58.39 -29.49
N GLY A 19 -28.71 -57.32 -28.94
CA GLY A 19 -27.36 -56.87 -29.27
C GLY A 19 -26.72 -56.19 -28.07
N SER A 20 -26.03 -57.00 -27.26
CA SER A 20 -25.23 -56.54 -26.12
C SER A 20 -24.05 -55.70 -26.63
N ALA A 21 -24.04 -54.40 -26.34
CA ALA A 21 -22.87 -53.56 -26.46
C ALA A 21 -22.83 -52.62 -25.25
N ALA A 22 -21.93 -52.93 -24.33
CA ALA A 22 -21.63 -52.14 -23.15
C ALA A 22 -21.15 -50.73 -23.56
N GLY A 23 -22.07 -49.77 -23.52
CA GLY A 23 -21.74 -48.35 -23.61
C GLY A 23 -21.18 -47.88 -22.27
N ALA A 24 -19.86 -47.82 -22.15
CA ALA A 24 -19.21 -47.10 -21.07
C ALA A 24 -19.47 -45.60 -21.25
N VAL A 25 -20.48 -45.07 -20.56
CA VAL A 25 -20.68 -43.63 -20.43
C VAL A 25 -19.63 -43.11 -19.46
N ALA A 26 -18.46 -42.77 -19.99
CA ALA A 26 -17.47 -41.99 -19.27
C ALA A 26 -18.05 -40.59 -19.04
N THR A 27 -18.60 -40.37 -17.85
CA THR A 27 -18.95 -39.04 -17.34
C THR A 27 -17.64 -38.32 -17.04
N ALA A 28 -17.13 -37.61 -18.04
CA ALA A 28 -16.06 -36.63 -17.85
C ALA A 28 -16.61 -35.54 -16.92
N ALA A 29 -16.21 -35.59 -15.65
CA ALA A 29 -16.41 -34.50 -14.72
C ALA A 29 -15.73 -33.26 -15.30
N SER A 30 -16.53 -32.31 -15.78
CA SER A 30 -16.06 -31.00 -16.19
C SER A 30 -15.56 -30.28 -14.93
N VAL A 31 -14.25 -30.32 -14.71
CA VAL A 31 -13.59 -29.42 -13.76
C VAL A 31 -13.86 -28.02 -14.27
N SER A 32 -14.78 -27.30 -13.63
CA SER A 32 -14.98 -25.87 -13.86
C SER A 32 -13.66 -25.19 -13.54
N THR A 33 -12.87 -24.91 -14.58
CA THR A 33 -11.71 -24.03 -14.47
C THR A 33 -12.26 -22.66 -14.08
N ALA A 34 -11.97 -22.25 -12.84
CA ALA A 34 -12.35 -20.94 -12.36
C ALA A 34 -11.87 -19.89 -13.38
N ALA A 35 -12.78 -19.05 -13.85
CA ALA A 35 -12.44 -18.01 -14.82
C ALA A 35 -11.28 -17.16 -14.28
N THR A 36 -10.27 -16.91 -15.10
CA THR A 36 -9.10 -16.10 -14.75
C THR A 36 -9.14 -14.75 -15.46
N GLN A 37 -8.43 -13.76 -14.91
CA GLN A 37 -8.16 -12.47 -15.55
C GLN A 37 -6.66 -12.17 -15.53
N LYS A 38 -6.22 -11.34 -16.48
CA LYS A 38 -4.85 -10.80 -16.53
C LYS A 38 -4.84 -9.40 -15.91
N ILE A 39 -3.94 -9.18 -14.97
CA ILE A 39 -3.68 -7.88 -14.35
C ILE A 39 -2.27 -7.44 -14.73
N THR A 40 -2.14 -6.28 -15.35
CA THR A 40 -0.83 -5.69 -15.65
C THR A 40 -0.47 -4.66 -14.58
N TYR A 41 0.67 -4.85 -13.94
CA TYR A 41 1.22 -3.95 -12.93
C TYR A 41 2.70 -3.70 -13.22
N LYS A 42 3.07 -2.42 -13.39
CA LYS A 42 4.43 -1.97 -13.70
C LYS A 42 5.13 -2.75 -14.82
N GLY A 43 4.39 -3.02 -15.91
CA GLY A 43 4.91 -3.74 -17.08
C GLY A 43 4.92 -5.26 -16.97
N GLN A 44 4.62 -5.82 -15.79
CA GLN A 44 4.48 -7.26 -15.58
C GLN A 44 3.01 -7.66 -15.62
N THR A 45 2.72 -8.82 -16.21
CA THR A 45 1.35 -9.35 -16.28
C THR A 45 1.20 -10.56 -15.38
N TYR A 46 0.18 -10.51 -14.53
CA TYR A 46 -0.16 -11.54 -13.55
C TYR A 46 -1.49 -12.17 -13.93
N THR A 47 -1.58 -13.50 -13.85
CA THR A 47 -2.84 -14.22 -13.99
C THR A 47 -3.41 -14.47 -12.59
N VAL A 48 -4.63 -13.99 -12.35
CA VAL A 48 -5.35 -14.14 -11.08
C VAL A 48 -6.78 -14.63 -11.36
N PRO A 49 -7.49 -15.18 -10.37
CA PRO A 49 -8.91 -15.46 -10.51
C PRO A 49 -9.71 -14.22 -10.94
N ALA A 50 -10.75 -14.40 -11.76
CA ALA A 50 -11.61 -13.31 -12.23
C ALA A 50 -12.37 -12.62 -11.08
N LYS A 51 -12.58 -13.34 -9.97
CA LYS A 51 -13.05 -12.79 -8.70
C LYS A 51 -11.99 -13.06 -7.64
N THR A 52 -11.38 -12.01 -7.08
CA THR A 52 -10.40 -12.13 -5.99
C THR A 52 -11.03 -11.69 -4.68
N ASN A 53 -11.65 -12.64 -3.97
CA ASN A 53 -12.29 -12.40 -2.67
C ASN A 53 -11.31 -12.59 -1.51
N ASN A 54 -10.30 -13.44 -1.69
CA ASN A 54 -9.31 -13.80 -0.68
C ASN A 54 -7.96 -13.14 -0.98
N ILE A 55 -7.89 -11.82 -0.86
CA ILE A 55 -6.63 -11.08 -0.98
C ILE A 55 -5.90 -11.11 0.37
N VAL A 56 -4.63 -11.47 0.35
CA VAL A 56 -3.74 -11.41 1.52
C VAL A 56 -2.66 -10.37 1.29
N ILE A 57 -2.40 -9.52 2.29
CA ILE A 57 -1.42 -8.42 2.21
C ILE A 57 -0.29 -8.68 3.20
N THR A 58 0.91 -8.96 2.68
CA THR A 58 2.11 -9.23 3.49
C THR A 58 3.29 -8.35 3.05
N GLY A 59 4.09 -7.85 3.99
CA GLY A 59 5.21 -6.94 3.72
C GLY A 59 4.84 -5.54 3.20
N SER A 60 3.82 -5.41 2.36
CA SER A 60 3.39 -4.14 1.78
C SER A 60 2.38 -3.44 2.69
N VAL A 61 2.90 -2.61 3.60
CA VAL A 61 2.07 -1.62 4.31
C VAL A 61 1.44 -0.63 3.33
N GLU A 62 2.09 -0.40 2.18
CA GLU A 62 1.54 0.41 1.09
C GLU A 62 0.18 -0.12 0.63
N SER A 63 0.04 -1.43 0.49
CA SER A 63 -1.25 -2.06 0.11
C SER A 63 -2.29 -1.99 1.22
N LEU A 64 -1.90 -1.97 2.50
CA LEU A 64 -2.85 -1.73 3.61
C LEU A 64 -3.36 -0.28 3.63
N GLU A 65 -2.50 0.68 3.32
CA GLU A 65 -2.89 2.07 3.15
C GLU A 65 -3.81 2.28 1.93
N ASP A 66 -3.52 1.62 0.81
CA ASP A 66 -4.42 1.63 -0.35
C ASP A 66 -5.76 0.95 -0.01
N ALA A 67 -5.75 -0.14 0.77
CA ALA A 67 -6.96 -0.80 1.25
C ALA A 67 -7.80 0.12 2.15
N LEU A 68 -7.15 0.96 2.97
CA LEU A 68 -7.83 1.96 3.79
C LEU A 68 -8.52 3.03 2.91
N VAL A 69 -7.85 3.52 1.86
CA VAL A 69 -8.44 4.48 0.89
C VAL A 69 -9.63 3.88 0.17
N LEU A 70 -9.53 2.62 -0.23
CA LEU A 70 -10.57 1.92 -0.99
C LEU A 70 -11.67 1.34 -0.11
N ASN A 71 -11.56 1.46 1.22
CA ASN A 71 -12.43 0.78 2.20
C ASN A 71 -12.57 -0.72 1.88
N PHE A 72 -11.42 -1.37 1.68
CA PHE A 72 -11.30 -2.79 1.39
C PHE A 72 -10.72 -3.55 2.59
N LYS A 73 -11.33 -4.68 2.94
CA LYS A 73 -10.88 -5.56 4.02
C LYS A 73 -10.17 -6.79 3.43
N PRO A 74 -8.86 -6.95 3.60
CA PRO A 74 -8.16 -8.17 3.17
C PRO A 74 -8.55 -9.37 4.03
N LYS A 75 -8.29 -10.59 3.55
CA LYS A 75 -8.53 -11.83 4.30
C LYS A 75 -7.45 -12.08 5.36
N GLY A 76 -6.21 -11.71 5.03
CA GLY A 76 -5.07 -11.71 5.94
C GLY A 76 -4.22 -10.46 5.76
N ALA A 77 -3.69 -9.93 6.85
CA ALA A 77 -2.84 -8.74 6.85
C ALA A 77 -1.63 -8.90 7.78
N LEU A 78 -0.52 -8.25 7.40
CA LEU A 78 0.67 -8.12 8.24
C LEU A 78 0.36 -7.35 9.53
N THR A 79 1.15 -7.63 10.56
CA THR A 79 1.20 -6.89 11.83
C THR A 79 2.47 -6.04 11.92
N VAL A 80 2.50 -5.11 12.88
CA VAL A 80 3.70 -4.34 13.23
C VAL A 80 3.85 -4.38 14.74
N GLY A 81 4.91 -5.04 15.21
CA GLY A 81 5.18 -5.13 16.64
C GLY A 81 4.20 -6.05 17.39
N GLY A 82 3.62 -7.03 16.71
CA GLY A 82 2.75 -8.08 17.24
C GLY A 82 1.26 -7.82 17.02
N GLU A 83 0.89 -6.61 16.61
CA GLU A 83 -0.50 -6.18 16.54
C GLU A 83 -0.84 -5.52 15.20
N PHE A 84 -2.13 -5.41 14.89
CA PHE A 84 -2.57 -4.55 13.80
C PHE A 84 -2.42 -3.09 14.21
N PRO A 85 -1.70 -2.27 13.42
CA PRO A 85 -1.65 -0.83 13.65
C PRO A 85 -3.05 -0.24 13.78
N LYS A 86 -3.24 0.64 14.77
CA LYS A 86 -4.53 1.32 15.01
C LYS A 86 -5.05 2.04 13.77
N LEU A 87 -4.14 2.57 12.94
CA LEU A 87 -4.41 3.17 11.64
C LEU A 87 -5.30 2.29 10.75
N PHE A 88 -5.11 0.97 10.78
CA PHE A 88 -5.80 0.02 9.91
C PHE A 88 -7.03 -0.63 10.58
N SER A 89 -7.41 -0.23 11.79
CA SER A 89 -8.53 -0.83 12.55
C SER A 89 -9.84 -0.98 11.75
N LYS A 90 -10.16 -0.01 10.88
CA LYS A 90 -11.34 -0.04 10.00
C LYS A 90 -11.33 -1.19 9.00
N ILE A 91 -10.14 -1.65 8.59
CA ILE A 91 -9.96 -2.70 7.59
C ILE A 91 -9.41 -4.00 8.18
N THR A 92 -9.07 -4.04 9.48
CA THR A 92 -8.49 -5.23 10.14
C THR A 92 -9.42 -5.92 11.14
N ALA A 93 -10.59 -5.36 11.44
CA ALA A 93 -11.57 -6.02 12.32
C ALA A 93 -11.95 -7.40 11.77
N GLY A 94 -11.58 -8.49 12.45
CA GLY A 94 -11.82 -9.87 12.00
C GLY A 94 -10.96 -10.33 10.81
N VAL A 95 -9.83 -9.67 10.57
CA VAL A 95 -8.78 -10.12 9.63
C VAL A 95 -7.79 -11.03 10.35
N THR A 96 -7.29 -12.04 9.65
CA THR A 96 -6.27 -12.94 10.21
C THR A 96 -4.88 -12.29 10.16
N ALA A 97 -4.19 -12.25 11.30
CA ALA A 97 -2.78 -11.85 11.32
C ALA A 97 -1.92 -12.92 10.64
N ILE A 98 -1.04 -12.50 9.75
CA ILE A 98 -0.20 -13.40 8.90
C ILE A 98 1.29 -13.11 9.07
N GLY A 99 1.69 -12.81 10.30
CA GLY A 99 3.07 -12.47 10.66
C GLY A 99 3.38 -10.97 10.61
N GLU A 100 4.64 -10.65 10.86
CA GLU A 100 5.18 -9.29 10.92
C GLU A 100 5.42 -8.72 9.52
N LYS A 101 5.49 -7.39 9.43
CA LYS A 101 5.86 -6.68 8.19
C LYS A 101 7.11 -7.25 7.51
N THR A 102 8.12 -7.64 8.28
CA THR A 102 9.40 -8.14 7.74
C THR A 102 9.48 -9.66 7.69
N GLU A 103 8.54 -10.36 8.31
CA GLU A 103 8.58 -11.81 8.50
C GLU A 103 7.17 -12.41 8.33
N PRO A 104 6.82 -12.84 7.10
CA PRO A 104 5.51 -13.43 6.83
C PRO A 104 5.38 -14.82 7.45
N ASP A 105 4.23 -15.10 8.07
CA ASP A 105 3.84 -16.45 8.49
C ASP A 105 3.27 -17.21 7.29
N LEU A 106 4.11 -18.02 6.64
CA LEU A 106 3.75 -18.79 5.45
C LEU A 106 2.65 -19.82 5.73
N GLU A 107 2.58 -20.39 6.93
CA GLU A 107 1.56 -21.38 7.28
C GLU A 107 0.20 -20.72 7.46
N ALA A 108 0.15 -19.58 8.15
CA ALA A 108 -1.06 -18.79 8.28
C ALA A 108 -1.57 -18.33 6.91
N ILE A 109 -0.67 -17.86 6.03
CA ILE A 109 -1.03 -17.46 4.66
C ILE A 109 -1.58 -18.64 3.87
N LEU A 110 -0.95 -19.81 3.93
CA LEU A 110 -1.40 -21.02 3.24
C LEU A 110 -2.81 -21.45 3.68
N LYS A 111 -3.10 -21.41 4.98
CA LYS A 111 -4.41 -21.76 5.55
C LYS A 111 -5.55 -20.88 5.03
N LEU A 112 -5.25 -19.63 4.64
CA LEU A 112 -6.25 -18.70 4.10
C LEU A 112 -6.64 -18.97 2.64
N LYS A 113 -5.91 -19.85 1.93
CA LYS A 113 -6.14 -20.16 0.50
C LYS A 113 -6.32 -18.90 -0.36
N PRO A 114 -5.30 -18.02 -0.42
CA PRO A 114 -5.42 -16.73 -1.09
C PRO A 114 -5.64 -16.88 -2.60
N ASP A 115 -6.46 -15.99 -3.17
CA ASP A 115 -6.59 -15.86 -4.62
C ASP A 115 -5.38 -15.13 -5.21
N VAL A 116 -4.84 -14.18 -4.44
CA VAL A 116 -3.67 -13.37 -4.77
C VAL A 116 -3.01 -12.87 -3.47
N ILE A 117 -1.69 -12.81 -3.48
CA ILE A 117 -0.89 -12.26 -2.38
C ILE A 117 -0.25 -10.95 -2.86
N LEU A 118 -0.57 -9.85 -2.19
CA LEU A 118 0.12 -8.58 -2.35
C LEU A 118 1.33 -8.58 -1.41
N SER A 119 2.51 -8.84 -1.97
CA SER A 119 3.77 -8.81 -1.24
C SER A 119 4.48 -7.45 -1.42
N SER A 120 5.75 -7.32 -1.02
CA SER A 120 6.53 -6.09 -1.21
C SER A 120 7.78 -6.31 -2.05
N THR A 121 8.15 -5.32 -2.85
CA THR A 121 9.48 -5.26 -3.49
C THR A 121 10.63 -5.07 -2.50
N LYS A 122 10.35 -4.80 -1.22
CA LYS A 122 11.36 -4.75 -0.15
C LYS A 122 11.78 -6.14 0.34
N PHE A 123 10.99 -7.18 0.05
CA PHE A 123 11.36 -8.52 0.45
C PHE A 123 12.51 -9.07 -0.38
N PRO A 124 13.39 -9.88 0.23
CA PRO A 124 14.33 -10.70 -0.52
C PRO A 124 13.59 -11.59 -1.54
N GLU A 125 14.22 -11.85 -2.68
CA GLU A 125 13.64 -12.67 -3.75
C GLU A 125 13.17 -14.05 -3.24
N GLU A 126 13.96 -14.68 -2.37
CA GLU A 126 13.62 -15.97 -1.75
C GLU A 126 12.32 -15.95 -0.95
N THR A 127 11.99 -14.82 -0.31
CA THR A 127 10.71 -14.69 0.42
C THR A 127 9.54 -14.67 -0.57
N ASN A 128 9.67 -13.93 -1.66
CA ASN A 128 8.66 -13.89 -2.72
C ASN A 128 8.51 -15.24 -3.43
N LYS A 129 9.60 -15.99 -3.65
CA LYS A 129 9.56 -17.36 -4.18
C LYS A 129 8.80 -18.32 -3.28
N LYS A 130 8.98 -18.24 -1.95
CA LYS A 130 8.22 -19.05 -0.99
C LYS A 130 6.72 -18.72 -1.03
N LEU A 131 6.37 -17.43 -1.05
CA LEU A 131 4.97 -16.99 -1.18
C LEU A 131 4.34 -17.47 -2.51
N ALA A 132 5.10 -17.48 -3.60
CA ALA A 132 4.63 -17.89 -4.93
C ALA A 132 4.27 -19.39 -5.01
N LYS A 133 4.71 -20.21 -4.05
CA LYS A 133 4.25 -21.60 -3.92
C LYS A 133 2.83 -21.72 -3.35
N ILE A 134 2.28 -20.64 -2.80
CA ILE A 134 0.95 -20.61 -2.17
C ILE A 134 -0.12 -20.10 -3.14
N ALA A 135 0.13 -18.96 -3.81
CA ALA A 135 -0.76 -18.35 -4.79
C ALA A 135 0.01 -17.38 -5.69
N THR A 136 -0.66 -16.75 -6.67
CA THR A 136 -0.07 -15.66 -7.45
C THR A 136 0.39 -14.53 -6.53
N VAL A 137 1.68 -14.18 -6.61
CA VAL A 137 2.28 -13.09 -5.83
C VAL A 137 2.52 -11.88 -6.70
N ILE A 138 2.10 -10.70 -6.23
CA ILE A 138 2.40 -9.41 -6.85
C ILE A 138 3.23 -8.59 -5.86
N PRO A 139 4.56 -8.45 -6.08
CA PRO A 139 5.40 -7.60 -5.25
C PRO A 139 5.08 -6.12 -5.49
N VAL A 140 4.42 -5.49 -4.53
CA VAL A 140 4.01 -4.09 -4.62
C VAL A 140 5.19 -3.16 -4.34
N SER A 141 5.34 -2.15 -5.18
CA SER A 141 6.43 -1.18 -5.15
C SER A 141 6.39 -0.32 -3.89
N HIS A 142 7.54 -0.19 -3.22
CA HIS A 142 7.74 0.77 -2.14
C HIS A 142 8.19 2.16 -2.63
N ILE A 143 8.42 2.33 -3.94
CA ILE A 143 8.82 3.62 -4.52
C ILE A 143 7.60 4.52 -4.57
N SER A 144 7.72 5.70 -3.97
CA SER A 144 6.58 6.58 -3.68
C SER A 144 6.00 7.27 -4.92
N THR A 145 6.74 7.31 -6.03
CA THR A 145 6.22 7.77 -7.32
C THR A 145 5.27 6.76 -7.98
N ASP A 146 5.27 5.49 -7.53
CA ASP A 146 4.40 4.43 -8.08
C ASP A 146 3.02 4.37 -7.40
N TRP A 147 2.71 5.28 -6.48
CA TRP A 147 1.51 5.23 -5.65
C TRP A 147 0.20 5.10 -6.44
N ILE A 148 0.10 5.74 -7.61
CA ILE A 148 -1.07 5.62 -8.50
C ILE A 148 -1.17 4.20 -9.06
N HIS A 149 -0.04 3.58 -9.44
CA HIS A 149 -0.02 2.20 -9.92
C HIS A 149 -0.42 1.23 -8.81
N ASN A 150 0.06 1.45 -7.58
CA ASN A 150 -0.29 0.61 -6.42
C ASN A 150 -1.79 0.68 -6.10
N LEU A 151 -2.34 1.89 -6.01
CA LEU A 151 -3.77 2.09 -5.76
C LEU A 151 -4.62 1.47 -6.87
N LYS A 152 -4.23 1.69 -8.15
CA LYS A 152 -4.94 1.12 -9.30
C LYS A 152 -4.86 -0.41 -9.35
N LEU A 153 -3.75 -1.02 -8.90
CA LEU A 153 -3.62 -2.47 -8.79
C LEU A 153 -4.67 -3.02 -7.82
N LEU A 154 -4.72 -2.50 -6.59
CA LEU A 154 -5.69 -2.97 -5.60
C LEU A 154 -7.13 -2.71 -6.06
N ALA A 155 -7.38 -1.56 -6.68
CA ALA A 155 -8.68 -1.21 -7.25
C ALA A 155 -9.10 -2.17 -8.38
N ALA A 156 -8.17 -2.61 -9.22
CA ALA A 156 -8.45 -3.57 -10.28
C ALA A 156 -8.81 -4.95 -9.72
N LEU A 157 -8.09 -5.41 -8.70
CA LEU A 157 -8.37 -6.68 -8.02
C LEU A 157 -9.72 -6.65 -7.29
N THR A 158 -10.06 -5.52 -6.66
CA THR A 158 -11.25 -5.40 -5.79
C THR A 158 -12.49 -4.86 -6.49
N GLY A 159 -12.39 -4.47 -7.76
CA GLY A 159 -13.47 -3.82 -8.51
C GLY A 159 -13.70 -2.34 -8.17
N LYS A 160 -12.81 -1.72 -7.36
CA LYS A 160 -12.96 -0.38 -6.79
C LYS A 160 -12.31 0.74 -7.62
N LYS A 161 -12.40 0.64 -8.95
CA LYS A 161 -11.74 1.56 -9.88
C LYS A 161 -12.28 3.00 -9.79
N ALA A 162 -13.58 3.14 -9.51
CA ALA A 162 -14.22 4.44 -9.35
C ALA A 162 -13.70 5.17 -8.10
N GLU A 163 -13.65 4.47 -6.96
CA GLU A 163 -13.15 5.02 -5.69
C GLU A 163 -11.68 5.41 -5.79
N ALA A 164 -10.85 4.59 -6.46
CA ALA A 164 -9.45 4.94 -6.72
C ALA A 164 -9.31 6.21 -7.55
N THR A 165 -10.13 6.35 -8.60
CA THR A 165 -10.11 7.53 -9.48
C THR A 165 -10.52 8.79 -8.71
N GLN A 166 -11.59 8.69 -7.91
CA GLN A 166 -12.05 9.79 -7.06
C GLN A 166 -10.97 10.23 -6.05
N ALA A 167 -10.34 9.28 -5.36
CA ALA A 167 -9.28 9.58 -4.40
C ALA A 167 -8.08 10.29 -5.04
N ILE A 168 -7.68 9.87 -6.26
CA ILE A 168 -6.61 10.52 -7.01
C ILE A 168 -6.98 11.95 -7.40
N MET A 169 -8.20 12.17 -7.91
CA MET A 169 -8.66 13.50 -8.33
C MET A 169 -8.76 14.46 -7.13
N GLU A 170 -9.30 14.00 -6.01
CA GLU A 170 -9.42 14.80 -4.80
C GLU A 170 -8.04 15.17 -4.24
N TYR A 171 -7.10 14.21 -4.21
CA TYR A 171 -5.71 14.49 -3.85
C TYR A 171 -5.09 15.58 -4.73
N GLN A 172 -5.24 15.48 -6.06
CA GLN A 172 -4.69 16.46 -7.00
C GLN A 172 -5.27 17.86 -6.78
N ARG A 173 -6.58 17.95 -6.54
CA ARG A 173 -7.27 19.20 -6.25
C ARG A 173 -6.77 19.84 -4.95
N GLN A 174 -6.70 19.07 -3.86
CA GLN A 174 -6.22 19.57 -2.57
C GLN A 174 -4.73 19.96 -2.63
N LEU A 175 -3.92 19.16 -3.32
CA LEU A 175 -2.51 19.46 -3.51
C LEU A 175 -2.33 20.81 -4.21
N ALA A 176 -3.11 21.13 -5.24
CA ALA A 176 -3.02 22.42 -5.93
C ALA A 176 -3.25 23.60 -4.96
N LEU A 177 -4.26 23.49 -4.10
CA LEU A 177 -4.57 24.51 -3.08
C LEU A 177 -3.45 24.64 -2.04
N VAL A 178 -2.95 23.52 -1.52
CA VAL A 178 -1.85 23.51 -0.54
C VAL A 178 -0.56 24.03 -1.15
N LYS A 179 -0.23 23.63 -2.38
CA LYS A 179 0.97 24.07 -3.09
C LYS A 179 1.02 25.58 -3.24
N ALA A 180 -0.10 26.22 -3.60
CA ALA A 180 -0.17 27.67 -3.76
C ALA A 180 0.18 28.46 -2.49
N LYS A 181 -0.06 27.88 -1.30
CA LYS A 181 0.22 28.51 0.00
C LYS A 181 1.58 28.11 0.58
N VAL A 182 1.95 26.84 0.45
CA VAL A 182 3.12 26.25 1.11
C VAL A 182 4.39 26.37 0.27
N ALA A 183 4.33 26.19 -1.05
CA ALA A 183 5.53 26.20 -1.89
C ALA A 183 6.35 27.52 -1.76
N PRO A 184 5.74 28.72 -1.72
CA PRO A 184 6.50 29.96 -1.51
C PRO A 184 7.28 29.99 -0.19
N LYS A 185 6.83 29.26 0.85
CA LYS A 185 7.51 29.19 2.15
C LYS A 185 8.80 28.38 2.11
N PHE A 186 8.97 27.54 1.09
CA PHE A 186 10.15 26.70 0.89
C PHE A 186 11.21 27.35 -0.02
N ASN A 187 10.89 28.47 -0.68
CA ASN A 187 11.85 29.16 -1.56
C ASN A 187 13.10 29.60 -0.79
N GLY A 188 14.26 29.11 -1.23
CA GLY A 188 15.55 29.39 -0.58
C GLY A 188 15.68 28.81 0.83
N LYS A 189 14.82 27.85 1.22
CA LYS A 189 14.82 27.21 2.54
C LYS A 189 15.11 25.72 2.43
N THR A 190 15.84 25.18 3.39
CA THR A 190 16.15 23.75 3.46
C THR A 190 15.02 23.02 4.17
N VAL A 191 14.45 22.00 3.53
CA VAL A 191 13.38 21.16 4.08
C VAL A 191 13.88 19.73 4.17
N VAL A 192 13.72 19.09 5.34
CA VAL A 192 14.14 17.71 5.57
C VAL A 192 13.01 16.93 6.22
N ALA A 193 12.81 15.68 5.78
CA ALA A 193 12.01 14.70 6.48
C ALA A 193 12.90 13.60 7.07
N VAL A 194 12.65 13.24 8.32
CA VAL A 194 13.31 12.13 9.02
C VAL A 194 12.28 11.20 9.63
N ARG A 195 12.65 9.92 9.76
CA ARG A 195 11.93 8.96 10.57
C ARG A 195 12.85 8.44 11.66
N ILE A 196 12.34 8.31 12.88
CA ILE A 196 13.10 7.75 13.99
C ILE A 196 12.74 6.27 14.14
N ARG A 197 13.74 5.39 14.07
CA ARG A 197 13.59 3.94 14.26
C ARG A 197 14.72 3.41 15.12
N SER A 198 14.41 2.55 16.09
CA SER A 198 15.38 2.07 17.08
C SER A 198 16.24 3.20 17.70
N GLY A 199 15.62 4.38 17.87
CA GLY A 199 16.20 5.62 18.36
C GLY A 199 17.19 6.34 17.43
N ASN A 200 17.34 5.91 16.18
CA ASN A 200 18.21 6.55 15.19
C ASN A 200 17.39 7.36 14.18
N LEU A 201 17.94 8.46 13.68
CA LEU A 201 17.34 9.27 12.62
C LEU A 201 17.64 8.65 11.26
N PHE A 202 16.62 8.50 10.42
CA PHE A 202 16.76 8.01 9.05
C PHE A 202 16.23 9.01 8.05
N ILE A 203 17.00 9.23 6.99
CA ILE A 203 16.57 9.88 5.75
C ILE A 203 16.32 8.83 4.66
N TYR A 204 15.65 9.27 3.60
CA TYR A 204 15.25 8.42 2.49
C TYR A 204 15.68 9.06 1.16
N PRO A 205 15.78 8.28 0.06
CA PRO A 205 15.98 8.83 -1.28
C PRO A 205 14.85 9.79 -1.68
N LYS A 206 15.11 10.70 -2.61
CA LYS A 206 14.14 11.72 -3.06
C LYS A 206 12.79 11.16 -3.53
N ASP A 207 12.77 9.91 -4.00
CA ASP A 207 11.59 9.24 -4.57
C ASP A 207 10.89 8.28 -3.57
N VAL A 208 11.24 8.33 -2.29
CA VAL A 208 10.75 7.42 -1.22
C VAL A 208 10.22 8.22 -0.03
N PHE A 209 9.29 7.65 0.76
CA PHE A 209 8.71 8.28 1.95
C PHE A 209 7.92 9.56 1.57
N PHE A 210 7.90 10.59 2.43
CA PHE A 210 7.24 11.87 2.12
C PHE A 210 8.07 12.76 1.18
N ASN A 211 9.26 12.33 0.74
CA ASN A 211 10.16 13.14 -0.06
C ASN A 211 9.55 13.61 -1.39
N PRO A 212 8.81 12.79 -2.17
CA PRO A 212 8.13 13.30 -3.36
C PRO A 212 7.08 14.37 -3.04
N SER A 213 6.39 14.24 -1.90
CA SER A 213 5.41 15.24 -1.46
C SER A 213 6.11 16.57 -1.15
N LEU A 214 7.26 16.55 -0.50
CA LEU A 214 8.03 17.75 -0.17
C LEU A 214 8.72 18.37 -1.40
N TYR A 215 9.45 17.56 -2.16
CA TYR A 215 10.34 18.08 -3.21
C TYR A 215 9.62 18.18 -4.56
N ALA A 216 9.03 17.10 -5.06
CA ALA A 216 8.40 17.09 -6.38
C ALA A 216 7.04 17.82 -6.38
N ASN A 217 6.21 17.60 -5.35
CA ASN A 217 4.87 18.17 -5.29
C ASN A 217 4.87 19.61 -4.75
N LEU A 218 5.53 19.87 -3.62
CA LEU A 218 5.55 21.18 -2.96
C LEU A 218 6.77 22.06 -3.32
N GLY A 219 7.71 21.56 -4.12
CA GLY A 219 8.77 22.37 -4.73
C GLY A 219 9.94 22.71 -3.81
N ALA A 220 10.09 22.05 -2.65
CA ALA A 220 11.29 22.20 -1.84
C ALA A 220 12.53 21.67 -2.59
N ALA A 221 13.68 22.33 -2.39
CA ALA A 221 14.95 21.84 -2.92
C ALA A 221 15.33 20.50 -2.26
N VAL A 222 15.88 19.56 -3.04
CA VAL A 222 16.37 18.28 -2.53
C VAL A 222 17.70 18.50 -1.82
N PRO A 223 17.82 18.23 -0.50
CA PRO A 223 19.11 18.30 0.20
C PRO A 223 20.11 17.31 -0.39
N LYS A 224 21.41 17.64 -0.36
CA LYS A 224 22.49 16.82 -0.95
C LYS A 224 22.44 15.37 -0.43
N GLU A 225 22.27 15.21 0.87
CA GLU A 225 22.26 13.92 1.57
C GLU A 225 21.07 13.06 1.09
N VAL A 226 19.92 13.68 0.88
CA VAL A 226 18.72 13.02 0.34
C VAL A 226 18.92 12.63 -1.13
N GLY A 227 19.58 13.49 -1.92
CA GLY A 227 19.89 13.20 -3.32
C GLY A 227 20.92 12.08 -3.51
N GLN A 228 21.80 11.88 -2.52
CA GLN A 228 22.82 10.84 -2.51
C GLN A 228 22.33 9.52 -1.91
N ALA A 229 21.33 9.54 -1.03
CA ALA A 229 20.75 8.34 -0.42
C ALA A 229 20.24 7.36 -1.48
N LYS A 230 20.67 6.10 -1.36
CA LYS A 230 20.25 5.00 -2.26
C LYS A 230 19.16 4.12 -1.66
N SER A 231 19.02 4.17 -0.34
CA SER A 231 18.04 3.44 0.45
C SER A 231 17.77 4.22 1.75
N GLN A 232 17.01 3.64 2.68
CA GLN A 232 16.94 4.18 4.04
C GLN A 232 18.36 4.31 4.62
N GLN A 233 18.76 5.53 4.98
CA GLN A 233 20.11 5.85 5.43
C GLN A 233 20.08 6.49 6.81
N ASN A 234 20.90 5.98 7.72
CA ASN A 234 21.07 6.57 9.05
C ASN A 234 21.74 7.95 8.91
N LEU A 235 21.20 8.94 9.60
CA LEU A 235 21.72 10.30 9.69
C LEU A 235 22.06 10.58 11.15
N SER A 236 23.32 10.90 11.46
CA SER A 236 23.67 11.32 12.83
C SER A 236 23.02 12.67 13.16
N LEU A 237 22.90 12.99 14.46
CA LEU A 237 22.38 14.28 14.88
C LEU A 237 23.29 15.44 14.41
N GLU A 238 24.61 15.21 14.39
CA GLU A 238 25.62 16.12 13.87
C GLU A 238 25.47 16.29 12.35
N GLY A 239 25.13 15.22 11.63
CA GLY A 239 24.81 15.25 10.20
C GLY A 239 23.56 16.11 9.94
N LEU A 240 22.50 15.91 10.73
CA LEU A 240 21.30 16.76 10.66
C LEU A 240 21.61 18.22 11.00
N ALA A 241 22.49 18.46 11.97
CA ALA A 241 22.95 19.81 12.33
C ALA A 241 23.82 20.46 11.26
N SER A 242 24.56 19.66 10.48
CA SER A 242 25.31 20.15 9.32
C SER A 242 24.39 20.58 8.17
N ILE A 243 23.29 19.84 7.96
CA ILE A 243 22.22 20.25 7.01
C ILE A 243 21.51 21.51 7.53
N ASN A 244 21.32 21.60 8.85
CA ASN A 244 20.67 22.70 9.57
C ASN A 244 19.35 23.17 8.92
N PRO A 245 18.33 22.30 8.81
CA PRO A 245 17.13 22.59 8.03
C PRO A 245 16.32 23.76 8.59
N ASP A 246 15.68 24.54 7.71
CA ASP A 246 14.72 25.57 8.09
C ASP A 246 13.37 24.96 8.51
N TYR A 247 13.00 23.83 7.92
CA TYR A 247 11.81 23.04 8.26
C TYR A 247 12.16 21.56 8.39
N LEU A 248 11.71 20.94 9.48
CA LEU A 248 11.99 19.54 9.79
C LEU A 248 10.68 18.78 10.03
N PHE A 249 10.41 17.78 9.21
CA PHE A 249 9.29 16.85 9.38
C PHE A 249 9.80 15.57 10.03
N VAL A 250 9.20 15.15 11.15
CA VAL A 250 9.67 14.01 11.96
C VAL A 250 8.54 13.00 12.10
N GLN A 251 8.77 11.75 11.67
CA GLN A 251 7.90 10.62 12.01
C GLN A 251 8.53 9.79 13.14
N PHE A 252 7.77 9.53 14.20
CA PHE A 252 8.16 8.73 15.36
C PHE A 252 6.99 7.83 15.78
N ALA A 253 7.15 6.52 15.64
CA ALA A 253 6.21 5.50 16.12
C ALA A 253 6.83 4.74 17.30
N ALA A 254 6.09 4.54 18.38
CA ALA A 254 6.59 3.77 19.53
C ALA A 254 6.84 2.30 19.15
N GLU A 255 6.01 1.77 18.27
CA GLU A 255 6.06 0.40 17.75
C GLU A 255 7.37 0.10 17.00
N GLU A 256 8.01 1.13 16.44
CA GLU A 256 9.32 1.01 15.76
C GLU A 256 10.50 1.38 16.67
N ASN A 257 10.23 1.70 17.95
CA ASN A 257 11.19 2.16 18.95
C ASN A 257 10.95 1.52 20.32
N LYS A 258 10.51 0.25 20.37
CA LYS A 258 10.14 -0.44 21.62
C LYS A 258 11.20 -0.33 22.73
N ASP A 259 12.49 -0.46 22.40
CA ASP A 259 13.57 -0.35 23.39
C ASP A 259 14.01 1.10 23.67
N LYS A 260 13.44 2.07 22.96
CA LYS A 260 13.81 3.50 23.01
C LYS A 260 12.59 4.41 22.82
N GLU A 261 11.52 4.15 23.57
CA GLU A 261 10.24 4.90 23.46
C GLU A 261 10.40 6.41 23.72
N LYS A 262 11.43 6.81 24.45
CA LYS A 262 11.75 8.22 24.74
C LYS A 262 12.73 8.86 23.75
N ALA A 263 13.14 8.16 22.70
CA ALA A 263 14.19 8.65 21.79
C ALA A 263 13.91 10.05 21.20
N LEU A 264 12.67 10.33 20.81
CA LEU A 264 12.31 11.67 20.32
C LEU A 264 12.45 12.73 21.43
N GLN A 265 12.00 12.43 22.64
CA GLN A 265 12.08 13.35 23.77
C GLN A 265 13.55 13.62 24.16
N ASP A 266 14.38 12.59 24.13
CA ASP A 266 15.81 12.69 24.43
C ASP A 266 16.55 13.48 23.34
N LEU A 267 16.23 13.24 22.06
CA LEU A 267 16.71 14.05 20.94
C LEU A 267 16.32 15.52 21.12
N GLN A 268 15.07 15.82 21.46
CA GLN A 268 14.59 17.19 21.64
C GLN A 268 15.25 17.92 22.83
N LYS A 269 15.72 17.18 23.84
CA LYS A 269 16.47 17.74 24.98
C LYS A 269 17.93 18.01 24.64
N ASN A 270 18.49 17.34 23.63
CA ASN A 270 19.88 17.45 23.23
C ASN A 270 20.24 18.89 22.78
N PRO A 271 21.36 19.48 23.25
CA PRO A 271 21.78 20.82 22.85
C PRO A 271 21.96 21.03 21.34
N ILE A 272 22.42 20.01 20.60
CA ILE A 272 22.58 20.06 19.14
C ILE A 272 21.21 20.22 18.47
N TRP A 273 20.22 19.43 18.90
CA TRP A 273 18.85 19.54 18.39
C TRP A 273 18.25 20.92 18.66
N LYS A 274 18.36 21.41 19.90
CA LYS A 274 17.89 22.75 20.29
C LYS A 274 18.54 23.85 19.47
N ASN A 275 19.74 23.58 18.92
CA ASN A 275 20.47 24.53 18.10
C ASN A 275 20.10 24.52 16.60
N LEU A 276 19.31 23.56 16.12
CA LEU A 276 18.82 23.52 14.75
C LEU A 276 17.95 24.74 14.44
N LYS A 277 18.08 25.32 13.24
CA LYS A 277 17.21 26.42 12.76
C LYS A 277 15.74 26.07 12.88
N ALA A 278 15.35 24.88 12.43
CA ALA A 278 13.97 24.41 12.54
C ALA A 278 13.49 24.36 14.00
N ALA A 279 14.32 23.91 14.94
CA ALA A 279 13.94 23.86 16.36
C ALA A 279 13.77 25.25 16.97
N LYS A 280 14.73 26.15 16.75
CA LYS A 280 14.67 27.54 17.26
C LYS A 280 13.47 28.32 16.73
N ASN A 281 13.09 28.07 15.47
CA ASN A 281 11.99 28.77 14.81
C ASN A 281 10.63 28.07 14.98
N GLY A 282 10.57 27.00 15.77
CA GLY A 282 9.35 26.21 15.96
C GLY A 282 8.82 25.57 14.67
N ASN A 283 9.71 25.25 13.73
CA ASN A 283 9.43 24.66 12.41
C ASN A 283 9.73 23.16 12.38
N VAL A 284 9.58 22.50 13.54
CA VAL A 284 9.63 21.04 13.66
C VAL A 284 8.20 20.52 13.69
N PHE A 285 7.82 19.74 12.68
CA PHE A 285 6.51 19.10 12.55
C PHE A 285 6.64 17.62 12.89
N VAL A 286 6.29 17.27 14.13
CA VAL A 286 6.32 15.88 14.61
C VAL A 286 4.98 15.22 14.32
N ASN A 287 5.00 14.03 13.71
CA ASN A 287 3.82 13.19 13.46
C ASN A 287 2.66 13.97 12.87
N LEU A 288 2.95 14.79 11.86
CA LEU A 288 1.94 15.57 11.14
C LEU A 288 0.85 14.66 10.55
N VAL A 289 1.23 13.42 10.23
CA VAL A 289 0.32 12.32 9.91
C VAL A 289 0.62 11.14 10.84
N ASP A 290 -0.23 10.11 10.79
CA ASP A 290 -0.02 8.88 11.55
C ASP A 290 1.44 8.38 11.42
N PRO A 291 2.13 8.09 12.54
CA PRO A 291 3.56 7.82 12.52
C PRO A 291 3.94 6.53 11.77
N LEU A 292 2.99 5.61 11.56
CA LEU A 292 3.20 4.40 10.78
C LEU A 292 2.96 4.58 9.29
N ALA A 293 2.46 5.74 8.85
CA ALA A 293 2.30 6.08 7.45
C ALA A 293 3.62 5.90 6.65
N GLN A 294 3.53 5.27 5.48
CA GLN A 294 4.68 4.99 4.61
C GLN A 294 5.15 6.21 3.82
N GLY A 295 4.34 7.26 3.72
CA GLY A 295 4.64 8.51 3.02
C GLY A 295 4.31 8.50 1.53
N GLY A 296 4.56 7.37 0.88
CA GLY A 296 4.48 7.23 -0.56
C GLY A 296 3.21 6.65 -1.15
N THR A 297 2.11 6.58 -0.41
CA THR A 297 0.86 5.91 -0.83
C THR A 297 -0.23 6.94 -1.12
N ALA A 298 -1.38 6.49 -1.62
CA ALA A 298 -2.55 7.36 -1.72
C ALA A 298 -2.95 7.93 -0.35
N TYR A 299 -3.10 7.08 0.67
CA TYR A 299 -3.46 7.49 2.03
C TYR A 299 -2.49 8.51 2.60
N SER A 300 -1.19 8.17 2.62
CA SER A 300 -0.15 9.03 3.20
C SER A 300 -0.10 10.39 2.53
N LYS A 301 -0.23 10.46 1.20
CA LYS A 301 -0.16 11.71 0.45
C LYS A 301 -1.41 12.57 0.70
N ILE A 302 -2.60 11.97 0.74
CA ILE A 302 -3.85 12.65 1.09
C ILE A 302 -3.76 13.19 2.52
N ALA A 303 -3.45 12.34 3.49
CA ALA A 303 -3.35 12.72 4.89
C ALA A 303 -2.31 13.82 5.12
N PHE A 304 -1.18 13.78 4.40
CA PHE A 304 -0.13 14.80 4.51
C PHE A 304 -0.59 16.16 3.98
N VAL A 305 -1.24 16.19 2.81
CA VAL A 305 -1.81 17.42 2.26
C VAL A 305 -2.90 17.99 3.17
N GLU A 306 -3.81 17.15 3.66
CA GLU A 306 -4.85 17.56 4.61
C GLU A 306 -4.24 18.11 5.91
N ALA A 307 -3.23 17.44 6.47
CA ALA A 307 -2.60 17.87 7.70
C ALA A 307 -1.86 19.20 7.53
N LEU A 308 -1.22 19.44 6.38
CA LEU A 308 -0.57 20.72 6.08
C LEU A 308 -1.54 21.90 6.15
N THR A 309 -2.82 21.73 5.77
CA THR A 309 -3.83 22.81 5.86
C THR A 309 -4.04 23.33 7.28
N LYS A 310 -3.70 22.52 8.30
CA LYS A 310 -3.85 22.84 9.72
C LYS A 310 -2.57 23.44 10.33
N THR A 311 -1.51 23.60 9.55
CA THR A 311 -0.23 24.11 10.03
C THR A 311 -0.02 25.58 9.67
N LYS A 312 0.89 26.24 10.41
CA LYS A 312 1.36 27.60 10.11
C LYS A 312 1.93 27.78 8.70
N LEU A 313 2.37 26.70 8.04
CA LEU A 313 2.81 26.75 6.64
C LEU A 313 1.68 27.14 5.69
N TYR A 314 0.46 26.72 6.00
CA TYR A 314 -0.73 26.99 5.19
C TYR A 314 -1.53 28.19 5.70
N THR A 315 -1.74 28.30 7.02
CA THR A 315 -2.55 29.36 7.63
C THR A 315 -1.84 30.71 7.67
N GLY A 316 -0.50 30.73 7.69
CA GLY A 316 0.31 31.95 7.76
C GLY A 316 0.43 32.57 9.15
N ASN A 317 -0.26 32.01 10.15
CA ASN A 317 -0.22 32.40 11.57
C ASN A 317 0.59 31.40 12.39
#